data_AF-A0A2S5A5V3-F1
#
_entry.id   AF-A0A2S5A5V3-F1
#
_cell.length_a   1.000
_cell.length_b   1.000
_cell.length_c   1.000
_cell.angle_alpha   90.00
_cell.angle_beta   90.00
_cell.angle_gamma   90.00
#
_symmetry.space_group_name_H-M   'P 1'
#
loop_
_entity.id
_entity.type
_entity.pdbx_description
1 polymer ?
#
loop_
_entity_poly.entity_id
_entity_poly.type
_entity_poly.pdbx_seq_one_letter_code
_entity_poly.pdbx_strand_id
1 'polypeptide(L)'
;MKIQRLISTKTVSLLTMFLMVISLSANAQTKPDSTPSEKIYINKKGEIHDHGWNKLGFITKDNIVKDNQGKTIYFIDGNGNVIDSNGKKMGMAKKNGSYYNIKGENVVNIGKTQEEKCEILDAKGHNVGSVHKNYKLHACAAHCLLLEKKMNEEKSKN
;
A
#
# COMPACT_ATOMS: atom_id res chain seq x y z
N MET A 1 -38.27 -14.09 -81.99
CA MET A 1 -39.22 -13.03 -81.60
C MET A 1 -38.43 -11.94 -80.89
N LYS A 2 -38.28 -10.76 -81.52
CA LYS A 2 -37.61 -9.57 -80.97
C LYS A 2 -38.49 -8.96 -79.86
N ILE A 3 -37.94 -8.70 -78.67
CA ILE A 3 -38.46 -7.65 -77.78
C ILE A 3 -37.28 -6.92 -77.13
N GLN A 4 -37.29 -5.61 -77.34
CA GLN A 4 -36.37 -4.58 -76.86
C GLN A 4 -36.66 -4.19 -75.40
N ARG A 5 -35.68 -3.54 -74.74
CA ARG A 5 -35.77 -2.22 -74.04
C ARG A 5 -34.65 -2.13 -73.00
N LEU A 6 -33.63 -1.30 -73.22
CA LEU A 6 -33.53 0.13 -72.89
C LEU A 6 -33.47 0.43 -71.38
N ILE A 7 -32.22 0.64 -70.93
CA ILE A 7 -31.70 1.70 -70.04
C ILE A 7 -32.71 2.38 -69.11
N SER A 8 -32.43 2.32 -67.80
CA SER A 8 -32.85 3.37 -66.87
C SER A 8 -31.82 3.48 -65.75
N THR A 9 -30.81 4.33 -65.97
CA THR A 9 -30.01 4.93 -64.91
C THR A 9 -30.90 5.91 -64.15
N LYS A 10 -31.22 5.60 -62.89
CA LYS A 10 -31.69 6.59 -61.94
C LYS A 10 -30.90 6.49 -60.64
N THR A 11 -30.13 7.55 -60.45
CA THR A 11 -29.62 8.04 -59.18
C THR A 11 -30.72 8.04 -58.13
N VAL A 12 -30.47 7.38 -57.00
CA VAL A 12 -31.18 7.66 -55.76
C VAL A 12 -30.14 7.83 -54.66
N SER A 13 -29.85 9.10 -54.43
CA SER A 13 -29.30 9.65 -53.20
C SER A 13 -30.20 9.28 -52.02
N LEU A 14 -29.65 8.70 -50.95
CA LEU A 14 -30.13 8.95 -49.59
C LEU A 14 -29.12 8.47 -48.53
N LEU A 15 -28.31 9.41 -48.05
CA LEU A 15 -28.05 9.69 -46.64
C LEU A 15 -28.21 8.51 -45.65
N THR A 16 -27.12 7.83 -45.35
CA THR A 16 -26.91 7.11 -44.06
C THR A 16 -25.69 7.73 -43.39
N MET A 17 -25.92 8.77 -42.59
CA MET A 17 -25.90 8.69 -41.13
C MET A 17 -24.51 8.31 -40.59
N PHE A 18 -23.66 9.33 -40.47
CA PHE A 18 -22.79 9.63 -39.33
C PHE A 18 -22.46 8.43 -38.38
N LEU A 19 -21.53 7.57 -38.78
CA LEU A 19 -20.79 6.72 -37.83
C LEU A 19 -19.55 7.49 -37.38
N MET A 20 -19.76 8.44 -36.46
CA MET A 20 -18.71 8.93 -35.58
C MET A 20 -18.23 7.73 -34.74
N VAL A 21 -17.17 7.08 -35.19
CA VAL A 21 -16.42 6.14 -34.35
C VAL A 21 -15.68 6.99 -33.33
N ILE A 22 -16.35 7.28 -32.22
CA ILE A 22 -15.68 7.77 -31.02
C ILE A 22 -14.89 6.58 -30.50
N SER A 23 -13.64 6.46 -30.92
CA SER A 23 -12.66 5.61 -30.26
C SER A 23 -12.47 6.17 -28.86
N LEU A 24 -13.31 5.74 -27.91
CA LEU A 24 -13.05 5.90 -26.49
C LEU A 24 -11.80 5.08 -26.19
N SER A 25 -10.63 5.70 -26.29
CA SER A 25 -9.43 5.22 -25.63
C SER A 25 -9.61 5.42 -24.13
N ALA A 26 -10.42 4.57 -23.52
CA ALA A 26 -10.47 4.41 -22.08
C ALA A 26 -9.15 3.75 -21.63
N ASN A 27 -8.07 4.53 -21.56
CA ASN A 27 -6.91 4.17 -20.75
C ASN A 27 -7.30 4.37 -19.28
N ALA A 28 -8.16 3.49 -18.77
CA ALA A 28 -8.27 3.24 -17.35
C ALA A 28 -7.01 2.47 -16.93
N GLN A 29 -5.89 3.18 -16.79
CA GLN A 29 -4.78 2.67 -16.01
C GLN A 29 -5.24 2.67 -14.55
N THR A 30 -5.88 1.60 -14.12
CA THR A 30 -5.84 1.27 -12.69
C THR A 30 -4.38 1.08 -12.38
N LYS A 31 -3.77 2.08 -11.71
CA LYS A 31 -2.51 1.84 -11.00
C LYS A 31 -2.76 0.56 -10.21
N PRO A 32 -1.97 -0.51 -10.41
CA PRO A 32 -2.00 -1.59 -9.44
C PRO A 32 -1.56 -0.95 -8.13
N ASP A 33 -2.51 -0.68 -7.24
CA ASP A 33 -2.32 -0.25 -5.85
C ASP A 33 -1.78 -1.42 -5.00
N SER A 34 -0.82 -2.11 -5.58
CA SER A 34 -0.14 -3.28 -5.08
C SER A 34 1.26 -3.24 -5.69
N THR A 35 2.05 -2.22 -5.32
CA THR A 35 3.46 -2.51 -5.07
C THR A 35 3.48 -3.80 -4.26
N PRO A 36 4.23 -4.85 -4.66
CA PRO A 36 4.43 -6.01 -3.80
C PRO A 36 4.72 -5.45 -2.42
N SER A 37 3.83 -5.70 -1.46
CA SER A 37 4.02 -5.15 -0.12
C SER A 37 5.32 -5.76 0.37
N GLU A 38 6.42 -5.00 0.33
CA GLU A 38 7.70 -5.45 0.83
C GLU A 38 7.45 -6.00 2.22
N LYS A 39 7.66 -7.31 2.39
CA LYS A 39 7.33 -7.95 3.65
C LYS A 39 8.29 -7.45 4.72
N ILE A 40 7.74 -7.04 5.86
CA ILE A 40 8.53 -6.58 7.00
C ILE A 40 8.52 -7.63 8.09
N TYR A 41 9.70 -7.87 8.67
CA TYR A 41 9.88 -8.83 9.75
C TYR A 41 10.42 -8.15 11.00
N ILE A 42 9.73 -8.31 12.13
CA ILE A 42 10.18 -7.84 13.43
C ILE A 42 10.56 -9.05 14.27
N ASN A 43 11.85 -9.20 14.57
CA ASN A 43 12.37 -10.37 15.26
C ASN A 43 12.27 -10.26 16.79
N LYS A 44 12.68 -11.31 17.52
CA LYS A 44 12.62 -11.36 18.99
C LYS A 44 13.52 -10.36 19.72
N LYS A 45 14.47 -9.74 19.02
CA LYS A 45 15.37 -8.70 19.54
C LYS A 45 14.84 -7.29 19.24
N GLY A 46 13.71 -7.18 18.54
CA GLY A 46 13.13 -5.90 18.13
C GLY A 46 13.79 -5.31 16.90
N GLU A 47 14.58 -6.09 16.16
CA GLU A 47 15.16 -5.65 14.90
C GLU A 47 14.12 -5.79 13.79
N ILE A 48 14.13 -4.83 12.87
CA ILE A 48 13.17 -4.71 11.79
C ILE A 48 13.92 -4.96 10.48
N HIS A 49 13.43 -5.91 9.70
CA HIS A 49 14.07 -6.35 8.46
C HIS A 49 13.11 -6.28 7.27
N ASP A 50 13.68 -6.10 6.08
CA ASP A 50 12.98 -6.30 4.81
C ASP A 50 12.88 -7.78 4.43
N HIS A 51 12.34 -8.04 3.23
CA HIS A 51 12.22 -9.40 2.70
C HIS A 51 13.56 -10.12 2.54
N GLY A 52 14.62 -9.38 2.21
CA GLY A 52 15.99 -9.88 2.05
C GLY A 52 16.75 -10.02 3.38
N TRP A 53 16.08 -9.84 4.52
CA TRP A 53 16.69 -9.83 5.85
C TRP A 53 17.70 -8.70 6.09
N ASN A 54 17.71 -7.66 5.27
CA ASN A 54 18.50 -6.46 5.54
C ASN A 54 17.88 -5.71 6.73
N LYS A 55 18.72 -5.30 7.67
CA LYS A 55 18.26 -4.54 8.84
C LYS A 55 17.89 -3.11 8.43
N LEU A 56 16.62 -2.78 8.60
CA LEU A 56 16.06 -1.45 8.34
C LEU A 56 16.10 -0.55 9.58
N GLY A 57 16.00 -1.16 10.76
CA GLY A 57 15.87 -0.42 12.01
C GLY A 57 15.69 -1.32 13.21
N PHE A 58 15.33 -0.72 14.34
CA PHE A 58 15.10 -1.43 15.59
C PHE A 58 14.17 -0.68 16.54
N ILE A 59 13.57 -1.44 17.45
CA ILE A 59 12.67 -0.95 18.49
C ILE A 59 13.44 -0.88 19.81
N THR A 60 13.45 0.27 20.46
CA THR A 60 14.05 0.45 21.79
C THR A 60 13.10 -0.03 22.90
N LYS A 61 13.62 -0.15 24.12
CA LYS A 61 12.82 -0.48 25.31
C LYS A 61 11.77 0.60 25.64
N ASP A 62 11.99 1.83 25.18
CA ASP A 62 11.12 2.98 25.41
C ASP A 62 10.06 3.14 24.31
N ASN A 63 9.78 2.08 23.54
CA ASN A 63 8.84 2.07 22.40
C ASN A 63 9.18 3.09 21.31
N ILE A 64 10.47 3.36 21.10
CA ILE A 64 10.96 4.22 20.02
C ILE A 64 11.42 3.33 18.87
N VAL A 65 10.93 3.59 17.67
CA VAL A 65 11.41 2.96 16.44
C VAL A 65 12.44 3.87 15.80
N LYS A 66 13.62 3.30 15.57
CA LYS A 66 14.76 3.97 14.94
C LYS A 66 15.14 3.27 13.64
N ASP A 67 15.68 4.02 12.70
CA ASP A 67 16.34 3.44 11.52
C ASP A 67 17.70 2.81 11.88
N ASN A 68 18.35 2.24 10.87
CA ASN A 68 19.67 1.63 11.03
C ASN A 68 20.80 2.63 11.38
N GLN A 69 20.59 3.94 11.19
CA GLN A 69 21.51 5.00 11.60
C GLN A 69 21.23 5.51 13.02
N GLY A 70 20.17 5.03 13.67
CA GLY A 70 19.77 5.42 15.02
C GLY A 70 18.91 6.68 15.07
N LYS A 71 18.47 7.21 13.93
CA LYS A 71 17.53 8.33 13.85
C LYS A 71 16.13 7.82 14.21
N THR A 72 15.42 8.61 15.01
CA THR A 72 14.03 8.32 15.38
C THR A 72 13.11 8.46 14.17
N ILE A 73 12.26 7.45 13.98
CA ILE A 73 11.20 7.41 12.97
C ILE A 73 9.88 7.80 13.64
N TYR A 74 9.51 7.04 14.67
CA TYR A 74 8.35 7.33 15.51
C TYR A 74 8.53 6.73 16.89
N PHE A 75 7.67 7.11 17.82
CA PHE A 75 7.50 6.43 19.11
C PHE A 75 6.03 6.19 19.43
N ILE A 76 5.77 5.24 20.33
CA ILE A 76 4.42 4.94 20.83
C ILE A 76 4.34 5.38 22.29
N ASP A 77 3.43 6.30 22.60
CA ASP A 77 3.22 6.75 23.98
C ASP A 77 2.44 5.74 24.83
N GLY A 78 2.29 6.02 26.13
CA GLY A 78 1.57 5.14 27.06
C GLY A 78 0.08 4.94 26.74
N ASN A 79 -0.51 5.81 25.91
CA ASN A 79 -1.89 5.71 25.44
C ASN A 79 -2.00 4.96 24.09
N GLY A 80 -0.88 4.54 23.51
CA GLY A 80 -0.82 3.91 22.20
C GLY A 80 -0.82 4.90 21.04
N ASN A 81 -0.66 6.22 21.27
CA ASN A 81 -0.53 7.17 20.17
C ASN A 81 0.80 6.95 19.46
N VAL A 82 0.76 6.85 18.13
CA VAL A 82 1.96 6.78 17.30
C VAL A 82 2.33 8.20 16.89
N ILE A 83 3.52 8.64 17.25
CA ILE A 83 3.97 10.03 17.10
C ILE A 83 5.28 10.04 16.31
N ASP A 84 5.34 10.84 15.25
CA ASP A 84 6.54 10.95 14.42
C ASP A 84 7.69 11.69 15.13
N SER A 85 8.86 11.72 14.49
CA SER A 85 10.04 12.41 15.00
C SER A 85 9.89 13.93 15.18
N ASN A 86 8.86 14.55 14.59
CA ASN A 86 8.55 15.97 14.74
C ASN A 86 7.48 16.24 15.82
N GLY A 87 7.01 15.20 16.51
CA GLY A 87 5.97 15.33 17.54
C GLY A 87 4.53 15.32 17.00
N LYS A 88 4.34 15.05 15.70
CA LYS A 88 3.00 14.96 15.11
C LYS A 88 2.42 13.56 15.31
N LYS A 89 1.19 13.51 15.83
CA LYS A 89 0.42 12.27 15.91
C LYS A 89 0.08 11.73 14.52
N MET A 90 0.45 10.48 14.25
CA MET A 90 0.20 9.75 13.00
C MET A 90 -0.99 8.79 13.10
N GLY A 91 -1.30 8.33 14.31
CA GLY A 91 -2.37 7.38 14.55
C GLY A 91 -2.37 6.79 15.95
N MET A 92 -2.93 5.59 16.08
CA MET A 92 -3.02 4.85 17.33
C MET A 92 -2.76 3.35 17.10
N ALA A 93 -1.75 2.83 17.79
CA ALA A 93 -1.48 1.42 17.92
C ALA A 93 -2.27 0.85 19.10
N LYS A 94 -2.99 -0.25 18.87
CA LYS A 94 -3.76 -0.95 19.89
C LYS A 94 -2.92 -2.07 20.49
N LYS A 95 -3.20 -2.45 21.74
CA LYS A 95 -2.51 -3.54 22.45
C LYS A 95 -2.57 -4.89 21.71
N ASN A 96 -3.61 -5.11 20.90
CA ASN A 96 -3.75 -6.29 20.05
C ASN A 96 -2.85 -6.24 18.79
N GLY A 97 -2.11 -5.16 18.57
CA GLY A 97 -1.23 -4.92 17.42
C GLY A 97 -1.87 -4.25 16.21
N SER A 98 -3.20 -4.03 16.21
CA SER A 98 -3.84 -3.27 15.14
C SER A 98 -3.42 -1.81 15.18
N TYR A 99 -3.34 -1.16 14.02
CA TYR A 99 -3.02 0.26 13.91
C TYR A 99 -4.04 0.99 13.06
N TYR A 100 -4.42 2.17 13.54
CA TYR A 100 -5.36 3.08 12.90
C TYR A 100 -4.69 4.41 12.66
N ASN A 101 -4.88 5.01 11.49
CA ASN A 101 -4.34 6.34 11.20
C ASN A 101 -5.14 7.45 11.92
N ILE A 102 -4.73 8.71 11.75
CA ILE A 102 -5.42 9.88 12.33
C ILE A 102 -6.90 10.03 11.93
N LYS A 103 -7.33 9.44 10.82
CA LYS A 103 -8.74 9.45 10.38
C LYS A 103 -9.56 8.33 11.02
N GLY A 104 -8.93 7.44 11.80
CA GLY A 104 -9.57 6.26 12.37
C GLY A 104 -9.71 5.11 11.39
N GLU A 105 -9.07 5.17 10.23
CA GLU A 105 -9.06 4.08 9.25
C GLU A 105 -8.09 3.00 9.72
N ASN A 106 -8.49 1.73 9.62
CA ASN A 106 -7.62 0.61 9.90
C ASN A 106 -6.55 0.48 8.80
N VAL A 107 -5.29 0.36 9.21
CA VAL A 107 -4.14 0.27 8.28
C VAL A 107 -3.39 -1.04 8.44
N VAL A 108 -3.28 -1.53 9.67
CA VAL A 108 -2.62 -2.80 9.97
C VAL A 108 -3.50 -3.62 10.91
N ASN A 109 -3.57 -4.91 10.65
CA ASN A 109 -4.15 -5.92 11.54
C ASN A 109 -3.13 -6.99 11.90
N ILE A 110 -3.45 -7.76 12.94
CA ILE A 110 -2.72 -8.96 13.31
C ILE A 110 -3.51 -10.18 12.87
N GLY A 111 -2.87 -11.05 12.09
CA GLY A 111 -3.43 -12.30 11.61
C GLY A 111 -3.13 -13.48 12.54
N LYS A 112 -2.88 -14.66 11.94
CA LYS A 112 -2.62 -15.88 12.69
C LYS A 112 -1.36 -15.73 13.55
N THR A 113 -1.38 -16.35 14.72
CA THR A 113 -0.19 -16.50 15.57
C THR A 113 0.30 -17.93 15.46
N GLN A 114 1.57 -18.09 15.11
CA GLN A 114 2.27 -19.38 15.08
C GLN A 114 3.48 -19.25 16.00
N GLU A 115 3.53 -20.10 17.03
CA GLU A 115 4.56 -20.03 18.08
C GLU A 115 4.64 -18.63 18.70
N GLU A 116 5.75 -17.92 18.49
CA GLU A 116 6.01 -16.59 19.00
C GLU A 116 5.86 -15.48 17.95
N LYS A 117 5.36 -15.80 16.74
CA LYS A 117 5.21 -14.85 15.65
C LYS A 117 3.75 -14.65 15.28
N CYS A 118 3.37 -13.41 15.02
CA CYS A 118 2.07 -13.04 14.52
C CYS A 118 2.21 -12.51 13.10
N GLU A 119 1.28 -12.86 12.21
CA GLU A 119 1.19 -12.24 10.88
C GLU A 119 0.81 -10.77 11.02
N ILE A 120 1.43 -9.92 10.19
CA ILE A 120 1.04 -8.54 9.99
C ILE A 120 0.22 -8.50 8.70
N LEU A 121 -1.01 -8.00 8.77
CA LEU A 121 -1.90 -7.90 7.62
C LEU A 121 -2.15 -6.43 7.28
N ASP A 122 -2.28 -6.12 5.99
CA ASP A 122 -2.80 -4.82 5.55
C ASP A 122 -4.33 -4.71 5.82
N ALA A 123 -4.90 -3.56 5.48
CA ALA A 123 -6.35 -3.31 5.61
C ALA A 123 -7.22 -4.25 4.76
N LYS A 124 -6.67 -4.83 3.68
CA LYS A 124 -7.34 -5.79 2.79
C LYS A 124 -7.19 -7.24 3.29
N GLY A 125 -6.39 -7.47 4.34
CA GLY A 125 -6.12 -8.79 4.91
C GLY A 125 -4.94 -9.52 4.27
N HIS A 126 -4.17 -8.89 3.37
CA HIS A 126 -2.98 -9.52 2.80
C HIS A 126 -1.84 -9.53 3.82
N ASN A 127 -1.10 -10.63 3.86
CA ASN A 127 0.07 -10.74 4.72
C ASN A 127 1.23 -9.87 4.19
N VAL A 128 1.57 -8.85 4.96
CA VAL A 128 2.65 -7.89 4.68
C VAL A 128 3.86 -8.08 5.61
N GLY A 129 3.91 -9.17 6.37
CA GLY A 129 5.01 -9.38 7.31
C GLY A 129 4.71 -10.29 8.48
N SER A 130 5.66 -10.34 9.41
CA SER A 130 5.44 -10.95 10.72
C SER A 130 6.13 -10.18 11.84
N VAL A 131 5.56 -10.26 13.03
CA VAL A 131 6.05 -9.61 14.24
C VAL A 131 6.17 -10.62 15.37
N HIS A 132 7.29 -10.63 16.06
CA HIS A 132 7.42 -11.39 17.29
C HIS A 132 6.44 -10.87 18.36
N LYS A 133 5.82 -11.76 19.14
CA LYS A 133 4.74 -11.44 20.09
C LYS A 133 5.10 -10.31 21.08
N ASN A 134 6.37 -10.22 21.49
CA ASN A 134 6.88 -9.17 22.39
C ASN A 134 6.80 -7.77 21.78
N TYR A 135 6.77 -7.66 20.45
CA TYR A 135 6.72 -6.39 19.72
C TYR A 135 5.40 -6.19 18.99
N LYS A 136 4.35 -6.94 19.34
CA LYS A 136 3.03 -6.88 18.69
C LYS A 136 2.47 -5.45 18.59
N LEU A 137 2.68 -4.61 19.61
CA LEU A 137 2.29 -3.19 19.62
C LEU A 137 2.92 -2.38 18.46
N HIS A 138 4.10 -2.80 17.98
CA HIS A 138 4.88 -2.14 16.95
C HIS A 138 4.66 -2.72 15.54
N ALA A 139 3.61 -3.52 15.32
CA ALA A 139 3.31 -4.06 13.99
C ALA A 139 3.11 -2.95 12.93
N CYS A 140 2.72 -1.74 13.35
CA CYS A 140 2.66 -0.56 12.48
C CYS A 140 4.01 -0.13 11.89
N ALA A 141 5.14 -0.64 12.38
CA ALA A 141 6.44 -0.45 11.75
C ALA A 141 6.46 -0.96 10.30
N ALA A 142 5.69 -2.01 9.99
CA ALA A 142 5.52 -2.50 8.63
C ALA A 142 4.92 -1.45 7.68
N HIS A 143 4.11 -0.54 8.20
CA HIS A 143 3.55 0.57 7.42
C HIS A 143 4.46 1.80 7.45
N CYS A 144 4.87 2.25 8.65
CA CYS A 144 5.56 3.53 8.84
C CYS A 144 6.95 3.54 8.21
N LEU A 145 7.73 2.46 8.34
CA LEU A 145 9.08 2.39 7.76
C LEU A 145 9.05 2.27 6.24
N LEU A 146 8.07 1.57 5.68
CA LEU A 146 7.91 1.50 4.22
C LEU A 146 7.55 2.86 3.64
N LEU A 147 6.72 3.66 4.32
CA LEU A 147 6.44 5.03 3.91
C LEU A 147 7.70 5.90 3.94
N GLU A 148 8.49 5.85 5.02
CA GLU A 148 9.75 6.59 5.10
C GLU A 148 10.75 6.19 4.01
N LYS A 149 10.93 4.89 3.76
CA LYS A 149 11.82 4.39 2.70
C LYS A 149 11.42 4.94 1.33
N LYS A 150 10.13 4.85 0.97
CA LYS A 150 9.63 5.39 -0.31
C LYS A 150 9.86 6.89 -0.45
N MET A 151 9.59 7.66 0.60
CA MET A 151 9.82 9.11 0.61
C MET A 151 11.30 9.48 0.47
N ASN A 152 12.21 8.70 1.06
CA ASN A 152 13.65 8.94 0.95
C ASN A 152 14.19 8.57 -0.43
N GLU A 153 13.71 7.47 -1.02
CA GLU A 153 14.05 7.09 -2.40
C GLU A 153 13.58 8.13 -3.42
N GLU A 154 12.38 8.69 -3.26
CA GLU A 154 11.89 9.77 -4.11
C GLU A 154 12.74 11.04 -3.99
N LYS A 155 13.15 11.42 -2.78
CA LYS A 155 14.06 12.56 -2.56
C LYS A 155 15.43 12.37 -3.19
N SER A 156 15.97 11.14 -3.20
CA SER A 156 17.27 10.86 -3.81
C SER A 156 17.28 10.92 -5.35
N LYS A 157 16.10 10.96 -5.98
CA LYS A 157 15.94 11.01 -7.45
C LYS A 157 15.80 12.43 -8.00
N ASN A 158 15.60 13.43 -7.12
CA ASN A 158 15.46 14.84 -7.45
C ASN A 158 16.71 15.62 -7.02
#